data_AF-A0A812XRF8-F1
#
_entry.id   AF-A0A812XRF8-F1
#
_cell.length_a   1.000
_cell.length_b   1.000
_cell.length_c   1.000
_cell.angle_alpha   90.00
_cell.angle_beta   90.00
_cell.angle_gamma   90.00
#
_symmetry.space_group_name_H-M   'P 1'
#
loop_
_entity.id
_entity.type
_entity.pdbx_description
1 polymer ?
#
loop_
_entity_poly.entity_id
_entity_poly.type
_entity_poly.pdbx_seq_one_letter_code
_entity_poly.pdbx_strand_id
1 'polypeptide(L)'
;MAAAIVPYDQDGADDAEPETLVKLPEKGVLAKRWEQRALIRESVRSNKKLLLWPSQLTTGVASQAALKINRMAIADLISEWGAVCTEPRAPPVQWLREEVKILHSLLLPEIDNVIQYVDAWGAKRLCSLAIRRFRAGIKNFRDPHLEMRKIT
;
A
#
# COMPACT_ATOMS: atom_id res chain seq x y z
N MET A 1 -33.84 -12.04 13.24
CA MET A 1 -33.26 -11.49 11.99
C MET A 1 -31.84 -12.00 11.88
N ALA A 2 -31.60 -13.00 11.03
CA ALA A 2 -30.27 -13.55 10.81
C ALA A 2 -29.48 -12.59 9.92
N ALA A 3 -28.32 -12.13 10.38
CA ALA A 3 -27.39 -11.39 9.54
C ALA A 3 -26.86 -12.35 8.46
N ALA A 4 -27.18 -12.06 7.21
CA ALA A 4 -26.61 -12.76 6.08
C ALA A 4 -25.09 -12.54 6.10
N ILE A 5 -24.33 -13.60 6.39
CA ILE A 5 -22.89 -13.64 6.16
C ILE A 5 -22.72 -13.53 4.65
N VAL A 6 -22.21 -12.39 4.18
CA VAL A 6 -21.78 -12.23 2.79
C VAL A 6 -20.61 -13.19 2.58
N PRO A 7 -20.71 -14.19 1.70
CA PRO A 7 -19.62 -15.13 1.46
C PRO A 7 -18.44 -14.35 0.86
N TYR A 8 -17.28 -14.44 1.52
CA TYR A 8 -16.03 -13.83 1.10
C TYR A 8 -15.24 -14.80 0.19
N ASP A 9 -15.93 -15.52 -0.69
CA ASP A 9 -15.32 -16.49 -1.58
C ASP A 9 -15.50 -16.07 -3.05
N GLN A 10 -14.36 -16.05 -3.73
CA GLN A 10 -14.14 -15.92 -5.17
C GLN A 10 -14.06 -14.49 -5.72
N ASP A 11 -12.99 -13.77 -5.37
CA ASP A 11 -12.30 -12.89 -6.33
C ASP A 11 -10.81 -12.84 -6.00
N GLY A 12 -10.08 -13.63 -6.76
CA GLY A 12 -8.64 -13.79 -6.64
C GLY A 12 -8.20 -15.06 -7.35
N ALA A 13 -8.80 -15.32 -8.52
CA ALA A 13 -8.10 -16.07 -9.55
C ALA A 13 -6.66 -15.56 -9.58
N ASP A 14 -5.71 -16.46 -9.76
CA ASP A 14 -4.37 -16.12 -10.16
C ASP A 14 -4.43 -15.02 -11.23
N ASP A 15 -4.28 -13.76 -10.78
CA ASP A 15 -3.83 -12.66 -11.60
C ASP A 15 -2.37 -12.99 -11.89
N ALA A 16 -2.17 -14.02 -12.70
CA ALA A 16 -1.00 -14.17 -13.53
C ALA A 16 -1.02 -12.95 -14.45
N GLU A 17 -0.62 -11.80 -13.88
CA GLU A 17 -0.34 -10.61 -14.67
C GLU A 17 0.62 -11.09 -15.75
N PRO A 18 0.32 -10.87 -17.03
CA PRO A 18 1.18 -11.32 -18.11
C PRO A 18 2.59 -10.85 -17.78
N GLU A 19 3.56 -11.77 -17.82
CA GLU A 19 4.99 -11.53 -17.56
C GLU A 19 5.51 -10.50 -18.57
N THR A 20 5.12 -9.24 -18.37
CA THR A 20 5.82 -8.13 -18.98
C THR A 20 7.21 -8.15 -18.39
N LEU A 21 8.21 -8.08 -19.26
CA LEU A 21 9.66 -8.03 -19.00
C LEU A 21 10.06 -6.78 -18.16
N VAL A 22 9.27 -6.41 -17.15
CA VAL A 22 9.59 -5.35 -16.22
C VAL A 22 10.61 -5.91 -15.27
N LYS A 23 11.84 -5.42 -15.40
CA LYS A 23 12.93 -5.72 -14.47
C LYS A 23 12.47 -5.38 -13.05
N LEU A 24 12.38 -6.38 -12.18
CA LEU A 24 12.04 -6.16 -10.78
C LEU A 24 13.18 -5.42 -10.07
N PRO A 25 12.87 -4.57 -9.07
CA PRO A 25 13.90 -4.05 -8.19
C PRO A 25 14.64 -5.19 -7.49
N GLU A 26 15.87 -4.92 -7.04
CA GLU A 26 16.62 -5.89 -6.26
C GLU A 26 15.87 -6.25 -4.97
N LYS A 27 15.85 -7.54 -4.66
CA LYS A 27 15.14 -8.10 -3.51
C LYS A 27 15.67 -7.54 -2.20
N GLY A 28 14.76 -7.12 -1.33
CA GLY A 28 15.03 -6.59 -0.01
C GLY A 28 15.47 -5.13 0.02
N VAL A 29 15.61 -4.46 -1.13
CA VAL A 29 16.00 -3.04 -1.16
C VAL A 29 14.92 -2.17 -0.52
N LEU A 30 13.65 -2.41 -0.85
CA LEU A 30 12.53 -1.67 -0.29
C LEU A 30 12.36 -1.99 1.21
N ALA A 31 12.52 -3.25 1.59
CA ALA A 31 12.50 -3.68 2.99
C ALA A 31 13.57 -2.95 3.84
N LYS A 32 14.81 -2.89 3.35
CA LYS A 32 15.90 -2.14 4.01
C LYS A 32 15.58 -0.64 4.09
N ARG A 33 15.00 -0.07 3.03
CA ARG A 33 14.62 1.35 3.03
C ARG A 33 13.55 1.65 4.08
N TRP A 34 12.53 0.79 4.18
CA TRP A 34 11.52 0.89 5.25
C TRP A 34 12.12 0.71 6.64
N GLU A 35 13.04 -0.23 6.82
CA GLU A 35 13.73 -0.48 8.09
C GLU A 35 14.54 0.74 8.57
N GLN A 36 15.17 1.48 7.65
CA GLN A 36 15.91 2.70 7.93
C GLN A 36 15.01 3.86 8.41
N ARG A 37 13.72 3.86 8.06
CA ARG A 37 12.77 4.89 8.51
C ARG A 37 12.38 4.65 9.97
N ALA A 38 12.88 5.50 10.87
CA ALA A 38 12.58 5.40 12.31
C ALA A 38 11.09 5.27 12.63
N LEU A 39 10.23 6.05 11.97
CA LEU A 39 8.77 6.00 12.17
C LEU A 39 8.12 4.71 11.70
N ILE A 40 8.60 4.13 10.59
CA ILE A 40 8.09 2.84 10.10
C ILE A 40 8.56 1.74 11.06
N ARG A 41 9.83 1.77 11.45
CA ARG A 41 10.41 0.79 12.38
C ARG A 41 9.69 0.78 13.73
N GLU A 42 9.44 1.95 14.31
CA GLU A 42 8.67 2.09 15.54
C GLU A 42 7.23 1.59 15.35
N SER A 43 6.57 2.02 14.27
CA SER A 43 5.19 1.60 13.98
C SER A 43 5.05 0.08 13.81
N VAL A 44 5.94 -0.55 13.06
CA VAL A 44 5.95 -2.00 12.83
C VAL A 44 6.21 -2.74 14.14
N ARG A 45 7.18 -2.32 14.94
CA ARG A 45 7.47 -2.97 16.24
C ARG A 45 6.30 -2.87 17.21
N SER A 46 5.63 -1.72 17.28
CA SER A 46 4.51 -1.52 18.20
C SER A 46 3.22 -2.17 17.72
N ASN A 47 2.91 -2.10 16.42
CA ASN A 47 1.62 -2.52 15.86
C ASN A 47 1.65 -3.84 15.09
N LYS A 48 2.85 -4.40 14.86
CA LYS A 48 3.11 -5.58 14.02
C LYS A 48 2.71 -5.40 12.54
N LYS A 49 2.47 -4.17 12.09
CA LYS A 49 1.92 -3.82 10.78
C LYS A 49 2.75 -2.73 10.11
N LEU A 50 2.99 -2.85 8.81
CA LEU A 50 3.62 -1.80 7.99
C LEU A 50 2.63 -0.65 7.72
N LEU A 51 1.40 -0.98 7.38
CA LEU A 51 0.35 0.00 7.09
C LEU A 51 -0.65 0.07 8.23
N LEU A 52 -0.96 1.31 8.65
CA LEU A 52 -1.97 1.56 9.66
C LEU A 52 -3.30 1.88 8.99
N TRP A 53 -4.30 1.06 9.26
CA TRP A 53 -5.67 1.26 8.81
C TRP A 53 -6.55 1.65 10.01
N PRO A 54 -7.51 2.58 9.83
CA PRO A 54 -8.48 2.86 10.87
C PRO A 54 -9.24 1.57 11.20
N SER A 55 -9.52 1.34 12.49
CA SER A 55 -10.36 0.22 12.90
C SER A 55 -11.76 0.41 12.33
N GLN A 56 -12.51 -0.68 12.15
CA GLN A 56 -13.92 -0.61 11.71
C GLN A 56 -14.79 0.24 12.66
N LEU A 57 -14.37 0.41 13.91
CA LEU A 57 -15.06 1.24 14.91
C LEU A 57 -14.90 2.74 14.67
N THR A 58 -13.85 3.16 13.97
CA THR A 58 -13.55 4.57 13.70
C THR A 58 -13.87 4.90 12.24
N THR A 59 -15.14 5.18 11.92
CA THR A 59 -15.70 5.88 10.72
C THR A 59 -15.02 5.76 9.34
N GLY A 60 -14.15 4.78 9.09
CA GLY A 60 -13.42 4.62 7.83
C GLY A 60 -12.39 5.71 7.50
N VAL A 61 -12.15 6.68 8.40
CA VAL A 61 -11.20 7.78 8.16
C VAL A 61 -9.88 7.51 8.87
N ALA A 62 -8.79 7.45 8.10
CA ALA A 62 -7.46 7.24 8.66
C ALA A 62 -7.03 8.43 9.53
N SER A 63 -6.44 8.16 10.70
CA SER A 63 -5.87 9.20 11.55
C SER A 63 -4.69 9.88 10.85
N GLN A 64 -4.37 11.14 11.21
CA GLN A 64 -3.20 11.83 10.65
C GLN A 64 -1.89 11.08 10.91
N ALA A 65 -1.78 10.39 12.05
CA ALA A 65 -0.64 9.53 12.37
C ALA A 65 -0.54 8.34 11.39
N ALA A 66 -1.66 7.67 11.13
CA ALA A 66 -1.71 6.58 10.15
C ALA A 66 -1.40 7.07 8.73
N LEU A 67 -1.96 8.22 8.33
CA LEU A 67 -1.66 8.84 7.04
C LEU A 67 -0.18 9.19 6.89
N LYS A 68 0.46 9.72 7.95
CA LYS A 68 1.89 10.03 7.94
C LYS A 68 2.74 8.79 7.66
N ILE A 69 2.47 7.69 8.38
CA ILE A 69 3.22 6.43 8.23
C ILE A 69 2.97 5.81 6.85
N ASN A 70 1.70 5.68 6.45
CA ASN A 70 1.33 5.12 5.15
C ASN A 70 1.94 5.93 4.01
N ARG A 71 1.91 7.28 4.08
CA ARG A 71 2.54 8.14 3.08
C ARG A 71 4.03 7.84 2.92
N MET A 72 4.76 7.64 4.01
CA MET A 72 6.19 7.35 3.95
C MET A 72 6.46 6.00 3.29
N ALA A 73 5.74 4.96 3.71
CA ALA A 73 5.90 3.62 3.13
C ALA A 73 5.60 3.61 1.63
N ILE A 74 4.53 4.30 1.22
CA ILE A 74 4.13 4.40 -0.19
C ILE A 74 5.06 5.29 -1.01
N ALA A 75 5.61 6.36 -0.43
CA ALA A 75 6.60 7.20 -1.13
C ALA A 75 7.88 6.41 -1.42
N ASP A 76 8.40 5.66 -0.45
CA ASP A 76 9.57 4.80 -0.64
C ASP A 76 9.28 3.73 -1.70
N LEU A 77 8.08 3.12 -1.68
CA LEU A 77 7.64 2.17 -2.70
C LEU A 77 7.60 2.79 -4.11
N ILE A 78 6.98 3.95 -4.26
CA ILE A 78 6.90 4.65 -5.56
C ILE A 78 8.29 5.00 -6.07
N SER A 79 9.21 5.41 -5.17
CA SER A 79 10.58 5.73 -5.54
C SER A 79 11.34 4.52 -6.08
N GLU A 80 11.22 3.35 -5.44
CA GLU A 80 11.89 2.12 -5.88
C GLU A 80 11.26 1.57 -7.15
N TRP A 81 9.93 1.49 -7.20
CA TRP A 81 9.22 0.94 -8.34
C TRP A 81 9.34 1.84 -9.59
N GLY A 82 9.25 3.16 -9.40
CA GLY A 82 9.40 4.12 -10.48
C GLY A 82 10.81 4.18 -11.08
N ALA A 83 11.83 3.66 -10.37
CA ALA A 83 13.18 3.56 -10.90
C ALA A 83 13.32 2.46 -11.97
N VAL A 84 12.43 1.48 -11.99
CA VAL A 84 12.47 0.34 -12.93
C VAL A 84 11.25 0.27 -13.86
N CYS A 85 10.13 0.88 -13.49
CA CYS A 85 8.89 0.90 -14.27
C CYS A 85 8.61 2.31 -14.78
N THR A 86 8.73 2.51 -16.09
CA THR A 86 8.42 3.78 -16.77
C THR A 86 6.93 3.93 -17.06
N GLU A 87 6.17 2.84 -17.02
CA GLU A 87 4.72 2.86 -17.21
C GLU A 87 3.98 3.19 -15.90
N PRO A 88 2.81 3.84 -15.96
CA PRO A 88 1.98 4.11 -14.79
C PRO A 88 1.25 2.83 -14.34
N ARG A 89 2.01 1.86 -13.83
CA ARG A 89 1.54 0.56 -13.35
C ARG A 89 1.90 0.37 -11.88
N ALA A 90 1.05 -0.33 -11.13
CA ALA A 90 1.38 -0.76 -9.78
C ALA A 90 2.40 -1.91 -9.81
N PRO A 91 3.23 -2.07 -8.76
CA PRO A 91 4.15 -3.20 -8.65
C PRO A 91 3.42 -4.54 -8.52
N PRO A 92 4.02 -5.65 -8.98
CA PRO A 92 3.51 -6.99 -8.73
C PRO A 92 3.36 -7.28 -7.25
N VAL A 93 2.22 -7.88 -6.85
CA VAL A 93 1.95 -8.19 -5.44
C VAL A 93 2.95 -9.20 -4.88
N GLN A 94 3.46 -10.10 -5.72
CA GLN A 94 4.41 -11.12 -5.29
C GLN A 94 5.74 -10.52 -4.85
N TRP A 95 6.29 -9.55 -5.62
CA TRP A 95 7.48 -8.82 -5.20
C TRP A 95 7.25 -8.07 -3.88
N LEU A 96 6.09 -7.41 -3.73
CA LEU A 96 5.71 -6.74 -2.49
C LEU A 96 5.63 -7.69 -1.28
N ARG A 97 5.08 -8.90 -1.46
CA ARG A 97 5.04 -9.92 -0.40
C ARG A 97 6.44 -10.29 0.08
N GLU A 98 7.40 -10.40 -0.85
CA GLU A 98 8.79 -10.69 -0.50
C GLU A 98 9.43 -9.55 0.29
N GLU A 99 9.23 -8.29 -0.12
CA GLU A 99 9.72 -7.13 0.61
C GLU A 99 9.12 -7.01 2.02
N VAL A 100 7.81 -7.20 2.14
CA VAL A 100 7.12 -7.18 3.44
C VAL A 100 7.60 -8.32 4.32
N LYS A 101 7.80 -9.52 3.77
CA LYS A 101 8.34 -10.67 4.49
C LYS A 101 9.74 -10.39 5.03
N ILE A 102 10.61 -9.79 4.22
CA ILE A 102 11.96 -9.40 4.65
C ILE A 102 11.88 -8.36 5.77
N LEU A 103 11.08 -7.30 5.60
CA LEU A 103 10.90 -6.27 6.63
C LEU A 103 10.43 -6.87 7.96
N HIS A 104 9.41 -7.73 7.93
CA HIS A 104 8.88 -8.39 9.11
C HIS A 104 9.93 -9.27 9.78
N SER A 105 10.71 -10.04 9.01
CA SER A 105 11.81 -10.85 9.56
C SER A 105 12.93 -10.04 10.22
N LEU A 106 13.12 -8.78 9.80
CA LEU A 106 14.10 -7.87 10.40
C LEU A 106 13.60 -7.23 11.71
N LEU A 107 12.28 -7.06 11.86
CA LEU A 107 11.71 -6.20 12.91
C LEU A 107 10.87 -6.93 13.95
N LEU A 108 10.35 -8.11 13.63
CA LEU A 108 9.41 -8.84 14.46
C LEU A 108 9.97 -10.21 14.86
N PRO A 109 9.78 -10.65 16.12
CA PRO A 109 10.20 -11.98 16.55
C PRO A 109 9.30 -13.09 15.99
N GLU A 110 8.04 -12.77 15.72
CA GLU A 110 7.03 -13.69 15.18
C GLU A 110 6.35 -13.05 13.98
N ILE A 111 6.14 -13.87 12.95
CA ILE A 111 5.58 -13.45 11.67
C ILE A 111 4.13 -13.91 11.57
N ASP A 112 3.23 -12.96 11.34
CA ASP A 112 1.82 -13.23 11.01
C ASP A 112 1.62 -13.15 9.49
N ASN A 113 1.35 -14.30 8.86
CA ASN A 113 1.15 -14.42 7.41
C ASN A 113 -0.05 -13.61 6.90
N VAL A 114 -1.11 -13.48 7.72
CA VAL A 114 -2.30 -12.70 7.34
C VAL A 114 -1.94 -11.23 7.30
N ILE A 115 -1.19 -10.74 8.30
CA ILE A 115 -0.74 -9.35 8.30
C ILE A 115 0.21 -9.07 7.14
N GLN A 116 1.16 -9.96 6.85
CA GLN A 116 2.05 -9.82 5.69
C GLN A 116 1.28 -9.70 4.38
N TYR A 117 0.26 -10.55 4.20
CA TYR A 117 -0.61 -10.52 3.04
C TYR A 117 -1.35 -9.17 2.93
N VAL A 118 -1.94 -8.71 4.04
CA VAL A 118 -2.69 -7.44 4.10
C VAL A 118 -1.78 -6.24 3.85
N ASP A 119 -0.57 -6.22 4.41
CA ASP A 119 0.41 -5.16 4.19
C ASP A 119 0.84 -5.09 2.71
N ALA A 120 1.16 -6.22 2.09
CA ALA A 120 1.54 -6.29 0.68
C ALA A 120 0.40 -5.82 -0.24
N TRP A 121 -0.83 -6.30 -0.01
CA TRP A 121 -2.00 -5.87 -0.78
C TRP A 121 -2.35 -4.39 -0.54
N GLY A 122 -2.25 -3.94 0.70
CA GLY A 122 -2.46 -2.53 1.06
C GLY A 122 -1.48 -1.62 0.35
N ALA A 123 -0.20 -2.03 0.26
CA ALA A 123 0.84 -1.29 -0.44
C ALA A 123 0.56 -1.21 -1.95
N LYS A 124 0.22 -2.35 -2.59
CA LYS A 124 -0.20 -2.39 -4.01
C LYS A 124 -1.38 -1.46 -4.26
N ARG A 125 -2.41 -1.54 -3.40
CA ARG A 125 -3.66 -0.78 -3.55
C ARG A 125 -3.46 0.72 -3.39
N LEU A 126 -2.68 1.16 -2.40
CA LEU A 126 -2.37 2.57 -2.20
C LEU A 126 -1.47 3.13 -3.31
N CYS A 127 -0.49 2.36 -3.79
CA CYS A 127 0.31 2.73 -4.96
C CYS A 127 -0.57 2.89 -6.21
N SER A 128 -1.43 1.90 -6.50
CA SER A 128 -2.41 1.97 -7.60
C SER A 128 -3.34 3.19 -7.49
N LEU A 129 -3.79 3.51 -6.27
CA LEU A 129 -4.60 4.70 -6.02
C LEU A 129 -3.82 5.99 -6.30
N ALA A 130 -2.56 6.07 -5.84
CA ALA A 130 -1.69 7.22 -6.09
C ALA A 130 -1.49 7.45 -7.60
N ILE A 131 -1.20 6.39 -8.36
CA ILE A 131 -1.05 6.44 -9.82
C ILE A 131 -2.34 6.94 -10.48
N ARG A 132 -3.50 6.37 -10.12
CA ARG A 132 -4.79 6.77 -10.69
C ARG A 132 -5.14 8.23 -10.38
N ARG A 133 -4.85 8.70 -9.16
CA ARG A 133 -5.09 10.09 -8.76
C ARG A 133 -4.15 11.07 -9.45
N PHE A 134 -2.91 10.68 -9.72
CA PHE A 134 -1.97 11.49 -10.48
C PHE A 134 -2.39 11.66 -11.95
N ARG A 135 -3.08 10.65 -12.52
CA ARG A 135 -3.63 10.70 -13.90
C ARG A 135 -5.00 11.34 -14.01
N ALA A 136 -5.69 11.61 -12.90
CA ALA A 136 -6.96 12.31 -12.96
C ALA A 136 -6.70 13.77 -13.36
N GLY A 137 -7.23 14.21 -14.51
CA GLY A 137 -7.24 15.62 -14.85
C GLY A 137 -7.83 16.44 -13.70
N ILE A 138 -7.34 17.65 -13.47
CA ILE A 138 -7.77 18.55 -12.37
C ILE A 138 -9.31 18.75 -12.33
N LYS A 139 -10.00 18.48 -13.44
CA LYS A 139 -11.47 18.57 -13.57
C LYS A 139 -12.23 17.29 -13.18
N ASN A 140 -11.54 16.20 -12.87
CA ASN A 140 -12.14 14.90 -12.50
C ASN A 140 -12.12 14.64 -10.99
N PHE A 141 -11.78 15.64 -10.18
CA PHE A 141 -11.92 15.56 -8.72
C PHE A 141 -13.40 15.66 -8.37
N ARG A 142 -13.97 14.57 -7.83
CA ARG A 142 -15.34 14.53 -7.28
C ARG A 142 -15.43 15.27 -5.93
N ASP A 143 -14.87 16.47 -5.83
CA ASP A 143 -14.99 17.32 -4.65
C ASP A 143 -15.66 18.64 -5.06
N PRO A 144 -16.95 18.82 -4.73
CA PRO A 144 -17.71 20.02 -5.08
C PRO A 144 -17.06 21.32 -4.56
N HIS A 145 -16.27 21.25 -3.48
CA HIS A 145 -15.62 22.42 -2.89
C HIS A 145 -14.36 22.85 -3.66
N LEU A 146 -13.75 21.95 -4.43
CA LEU A 146 -12.63 22.27 -5.34
C LEU A 146 -13.12 22.84 -6.67
N GLU A 147 -14.37 22.56 -7.09
CA GLU A 147 -14.97 23.16 -8.28
C GLU A 147 -15.31 24.64 -8.12
N MET A 148 -15.59 25.09 -6.89
CA MET A 148 -15.99 26.48 -6.59
C MET A 148 -14.83 27.47 -6.52
N ARG A 149 -13.57 27.03 -6.52
CA ARG A 149 -12.39 27.91 -6.62
C ARG A 149 -11.92 28.04 -8.07
N LYS A 150 -12.84 28.34 -8.99
CA LYS A 150 -12.46 28.96 -10.26
C LYS A 150 -12.28 30.45 -9.99
N ILE A 151 -11.01 30.82 -9.86
CA ILE A 151 -10.51 32.17 -9.66
C ILE A 151 -11.06 33.09 -10.75
N THR A 152 -11.73 34.15 -10.29
CA THR A 152 -12.05 35.37 -11.04
C THR A 152 -10.77 36.10 -11.46
#